data_AF-A0A9X7TMB6-F1
#
_entry.id   AF-A0A9X7TMB6-F1
#
_cell.length_a   1.000
_cell.length_b   1.000
_cell.length_c   1.000
_cell.angle_alpha   90.00
_cell.angle_beta   90.00
_cell.angle_gamma   90.00
#
_symmetry.space_group_name_H-M   'P 1'
#
loop_
_entity.id
_entity.type
_entity.pdbx_description
1 polymer ?
#
loop_
_entity_poly.entity_id
_entity_poly.type
_entity_poly.pdbx_seq_one_letter_code
_entity_poly.pdbx_strand_id
1 'polypeptide(L)'
;MRGIANAEWERLRGVALHKPGLEVYLALIDPKTFLYRRRFNYSKSRREFENLIKTLKEEGVKVYKLLHVIAKRAEKDEGVQ
;
A
#
# COMPACT_ATOMS: atom_id res chain seq x y z
N MET A 1 16.15 1.22 3.68
CA MET A 1 15.42 0.21 4.49
C MET A 1 15.84 -1.15 3.95
N ARG A 2 16.21 -2.10 4.81
CA ARG A 2 16.44 -3.48 4.39
C ARG A 2 15.21 -4.29 4.80
N GLY A 3 14.48 -4.83 3.82
CA GLY A 3 13.40 -5.79 4.05
C GLY A 3 13.96 -7.21 4.04
N ILE A 4 13.58 -8.03 5.01
CA ILE A 4 13.94 -9.45 5.07
C ILE A 4 12.65 -10.23 5.22
N ALA A 5 12.45 -11.23 4.37
CA ALA A 5 11.35 -12.17 4.44
C ALA A 5 11.97 -13.58 4.38
N ASN A 6 11.80 -14.37 5.45
CA ASN A 6 12.37 -15.71 5.54
C ASN A 6 11.39 -16.77 5.05
N ALA A 7 10.10 -16.61 5.36
CA ALA A 7 9.01 -17.51 4.99
C ALA A 7 7.67 -16.76 4.95
N GLU A 8 6.70 -17.35 4.26
CA GLU A 8 5.33 -16.79 4.12
C GLU A 8 4.46 -16.96 5.38
N TRP A 9 4.86 -17.82 6.32
CA TRP A 9 4.08 -18.14 7.54
C TRP A 9 4.73 -17.69 8.84
N GLU A 10 5.95 -17.14 8.79
CA GLU A 10 6.59 -16.57 9.98
C GLU A 10 5.89 -15.29 10.43
N ARG A 11 6.15 -14.89 11.69
CA ARG A 11 5.54 -13.67 12.25
C ARG A 11 5.94 -12.44 11.43
N LEU A 12 4.96 -11.81 10.81
CA LEU A 12 5.12 -10.54 10.10
C LEU A 12 5.57 -9.43 11.06
N ARG A 13 6.75 -8.84 10.80
CA ARG A 13 7.30 -7.73 11.62
C ARG A 13 7.06 -6.36 11.01
N GLY A 14 7.01 -6.28 9.69
CA GLY A 14 6.73 -5.05 8.97
C GLY A 14 6.29 -5.32 7.55
N VAL A 15 5.45 -4.42 7.02
CA VAL A 15 4.86 -4.55 5.69
C VAL A 15 4.77 -3.20 5.02
N ALA A 16 5.02 -3.16 3.71
CA ALA A 16 4.78 -1.99 2.88
C ALA A 16 3.39 -2.09 2.25
N LEU A 17 2.57 -1.05 2.38
CA LEU A 17 1.24 -0.98 1.79
C LEU A 17 1.09 0.31 0.99
N HIS A 18 0.46 0.19 -0.18
CA HIS A 18 0.07 1.32 -1.01
C HIS A 18 -1.41 1.64 -0.81
N LYS A 19 -1.70 2.91 -0.52
CA LYS A 19 -3.07 3.37 -0.34
C LYS A 19 -3.72 3.53 -1.71
N PRO A 20 -4.93 2.99 -1.93
CA PRO A 20 -5.71 3.27 -3.13
C PRO A 20 -5.76 4.77 -3.44
N GLY A 21 -5.19 5.16 -4.58
CA GLY A 21 -5.15 6.52 -5.08
C GLY A 21 -5.99 6.70 -6.34
N LEU A 22 -5.59 7.67 -7.18
CA LEU A 22 -6.28 7.99 -8.43
C LEU A 22 -6.27 6.83 -9.43
N GLU A 23 -5.24 5.99 -9.40
CA GLU A 23 -5.13 4.79 -10.23
C GLU A 23 -6.31 3.83 -10.05
N VAL A 24 -6.81 3.76 -8.81
CA VAL A 24 -7.97 2.92 -8.45
C VAL A 24 -9.27 3.56 -8.96
N TYR A 25 -9.34 4.89 -9.08
CA TYR A 25 -10.48 5.56 -9.70
C TYR A 25 -10.56 5.28 -11.22
N LEU A 26 -9.43 5.23 -11.93
CA LEU A 26 -9.40 4.91 -13.36
C LEU A 26 -9.98 3.52 -13.65
N ALA A 27 -9.75 2.57 -12.76
CA ALA A 27 -10.35 1.24 -12.83
C ALA A 27 -11.88 1.19 -12.68
N LEU A 28 -12.52 2.26 -12.19
CA LEU A 28 -13.98 2.35 -12.17
C LEU A 28 -14.55 2.70 -13.55
N ILE A 29 -13.80 3.47 -14.33
CA ILE A 29 -14.16 3.91 -15.67
C ILE A 29 -14.11 2.69 -16.60
N ASP A 30 -12.93 2.06 -16.66
CA ASP A 30 -12.69 0.86 -17.48
C ASP A 30 -11.93 -0.24 -16.71
N PRO A 31 -12.64 -1.12 -15.99
CA PRO A 31 -12.02 -2.15 -15.17
C PRO A 31 -11.06 -3.05 -15.94
N LYS A 32 -11.41 -3.46 -17.16
CA LYS A 32 -10.63 -4.47 -17.90
C LYS A 32 -9.27 -3.92 -18.31
N THR A 33 -9.24 -2.69 -18.82
CA THR A 33 -7.98 -2.02 -19.22
C THR A 33 -7.03 -1.83 -18.04
N PHE A 34 -7.56 -1.59 -16.84
CA PHE A 34 -6.76 -1.44 -15.62
C PHE A 34 -6.56 -2.73 -14.82
N LEU A 35 -6.84 -3.90 -15.41
CA LEU A 35 -6.64 -5.24 -14.79
C LEU A 35 -7.55 -5.54 -13.58
N TYR A 36 -8.72 -4.90 -13.51
CA TYR A 36 -9.75 -5.19 -12.53
C TYR A 36 -10.82 -6.11 -13.14
N ARG A 37 -11.23 -7.12 -12.36
CA ARG A 37 -12.32 -8.01 -12.76
C ARG A 37 -13.65 -7.29 -12.98
N ARG A 38 -13.94 -6.28 -12.15
CA ARG A 38 -15.21 -5.53 -12.15
C ARG A 38 -15.06 -4.18 -11.48
N ARG A 39 -16.04 -3.29 -11.71
CA ARG A 39 -16.22 -2.07 -10.91
C ARG A 39 -16.43 -2.41 -9.43
N PHE A 40 -16.00 -1.52 -8.55
CA PHE A 40 -16.12 -1.67 -7.11
C PHE A 40 -16.48 -0.33 -6.46
N ASN A 41 -16.77 -0.33 -5.17
CA ASN A 41 -17.09 0.90 -4.44
C ASN A 41 -15.80 1.50 -3.85
N TYR A 42 -15.35 2.63 -4.39
CA TYR A 42 -14.12 3.29 -3.96
C TYR A 42 -14.11 3.64 -2.47
N SER A 43 -15.20 4.23 -1.97
CA SER A 43 -15.34 4.59 -0.56
C SER A 43 -15.30 3.37 0.36
N LYS A 44 -15.85 2.23 -0.09
CA LYS A 44 -15.75 0.95 0.62
C LYS A 44 -14.32 0.45 0.64
N SER A 45 -13.62 0.42 -0.49
CA SER A 45 -12.23 -0.03 -0.57
C SER A 45 -11.29 0.83 0.27
N ARG A 46 -11.53 2.14 0.35
CA ARG A 46 -10.77 3.03 1.25
C ARG A 46 -10.99 2.66 2.72
N ARG A 47 -12.23 2.37 3.13
CA ARG A 47 -12.52 1.91 4.50
C ARG A 47 -11.90 0.54 4.80
N GLU A 48 -11.98 -0.39 3.87
CA GLU A 48 -11.36 -1.71 3.98
C GLU A 48 -9.84 -1.59 4.15
N PHE A 49 -9.19 -0.69 3.40
CA PHE A 49 -7.77 -0.41 3.54
C PHE A 49 -7.40 0.19 4.91
N GLU A 50 -8.16 1.16 5.42
CA GLU A 50 -7.90 1.75 6.75
C GLU A 50 -8.11 0.71 7.87
N ASN A 51 -9.11 -0.17 7.73
CA ASN A 51 -9.33 -1.29 8.65
C ASN A 51 -8.14 -2.26 8.64
N LEU A 52 -7.63 -2.62 7.47
CA LEU A 52 -6.41 -3.45 7.35
C LEU A 52 -5.22 -2.82 8.08
N ILE A 53 -4.98 -1.53 7.88
CA ILE A 53 -3.90 -0.81 8.58
C ILE A 53 -4.10 -0.85 10.09
N LYS A 54 -5.34 -0.62 10.55
CA LYS A 54 -5.67 -0.65 11.97
C LYS A 54 -5.35 -2.02 12.58
N THR A 55 -5.85 -3.10 11.98
CA THR A 55 -5.60 -4.47 12.44
C THR A 55 -4.10 -4.79 12.46
N LEU A 56 -3.35 -4.46 11.41
CA LEU A 56 -1.91 -4.69 11.38
C LEU A 56 -1.16 -3.97 12.50
N LYS A 57 -1.55 -2.73 12.80
CA LYS A 57 -0.95 -1.96 13.90
C LYS A 57 -1.31 -2.53 15.27
N GLU A 58 -2.54 -2.98 15.45
CA GLU A 58 -3.01 -3.64 16.69
C GLU A 58 -2.20 -4.93 16.96
N GLU A 59 -1.85 -5.68 15.92
CA GLU A 59 -0.97 -6.86 16.00
C GLU A 59 0.53 -6.53 16.17
N GLY A 60 0.87 -5.25 16.29
CA GLY A 60 2.25 -4.77 16.46
C GLY A 60 3.09 -4.82 15.17
N VAL A 61 2.47 -4.94 13.99
CA VAL A 61 3.17 -4.93 12.70
C VAL A 61 3.49 -3.50 12.29
N LYS A 62 4.75 -3.25 11.91
CA LYS A 62 5.16 -1.94 11.41
C LYS A 62 4.66 -1.71 9.97
N VAL A 63 3.71 -0.81 9.81
CA VAL A 63 3.17 -0.46 8.48
C VAL A 63 3.95 0.70 7.86
N TYR A 64 4.48 0.47 6.67
CA TYR A 64 5.17 1.45 5.85
C TYR A 64 4.29 1.86 4.67
N LYS A 65 3.96 3.16 4.58
CA LYS A 65 3.22 3.68 3.43
C LYS A 65 4.16 3.77 2.23
N LEU A 66 3.91 2.97 1.20
CA LEU A 66 4.83 2.80 0.06
C LEU A 66 5.18 4.15 -0.59
N LEU A 67 4.17 4.96 -0.90
CA LEU A 67 4.36 6.28 -1.52
C LEU A 67 5.26 7.21 -0.69
N HIS A 68 5.09 7.23 0.63
CA HIS A 68 5.93 8.03 1.53
C HIS A 68 7.37 7.50 1.57
N VAL A 69 7.56 6.17 1.57
CA VAL A 69 8.90 5.58 1.52
C VAL A 69 9.62 5.97 0.23
N ILE A 70 8.93 5.94 -0.90
CA ILE A 70 9.47 6.33 -2.21
C ILE A 70 9.77 7.82 -2.24
N ALA A 71 8.81 8.69 -1.88
CA ALA A 71 9.00 10.14 -1.88
C ALA A 71 10.18 10.57 -1.00
N LYS A 72 10.26 10.03 0.23
CA LYS A 72 11.37 10.31 1.15
C LYS A 72 12.73 9.84 0.62
N ARG A 73 12.74 8.79 -0.21
CA ARG A 73 13.98 8.33 -0.86
C ARG A 73 14.35 9.26 -2.02
N ALA A 74 13.38 9.65 -2.85
CA ALA A 74 13.59 10.59 -3.94
C ALA A 74 14.14 11.94 -3.44
N GLU A 75 13.53 12.54 -2.42
CA GLU A 75 14.01 13.80 -1.80
C GLU A 75 15.47 13.71 -1.32
N LYS A 76 15.87 12.56 -0.77
CA LYS A 76 17.24 12.33 -0.32
C LYS A 76 18.24 12.14 -1.47
N ASP A 77 17.79 11.60 -2.58
CA ASP A 77 18.64 11.38 -3.75
C ASP A 77 18.80 12.69 -4.54
N GLU A 78 17.80 13.59 -4.52
CA GLU A 78 17.89 14.95 -5.06
C GLU A 78 18.77 15.89 -4.22
N GLY A 79 18.71 15.81 -2.88
CA GLY A 79 19.56 16.61 -1.99
C GLY A 79 21.05 16.20 -1.94
N VAL A 80 21.48 15.29 -2.81
CA VAL A 80 22.88 14.83 -2.97
C VAL A 80 23.46 15.33 -4.32
N GLN A 81 22.75 16.19 -5.04
CA GLN A 81 23.27 16.94 -6.20
C GLN A 81 23.75 18.33 -5.80
#